data_AF-A0A2Z3S0Q6-F1
#
_entry.id   AF-A0A2Z3S0Q6-F1
#
_cell.length_a   1.000
_cell.length_b   1.000
_cell.length_c   1.000
_cell.angle_alpha   90.00
_cell.angle_beta   90.00
_cell.angle_gamma   90.00
#
_symmetry.space_group_name_H-M   'P 1'
#
loop_
_entity.id
_entity.type
_entity.pdbx_description
1 polymer ?
#
loop_
_entity_poly.entity_id
_entity_poly.type
_entity_poly.pdbx_seq_one_letter_code
_entity_poly.pdbx_strand_id
1 'polypeptide(L)'
;MTTGVIKPRWSLSAILWICVLGIMAGFQTWRGAYVDGILFFALVAMLVLDRLTGGQIVIFKKPIVAPKIVTIGITGVLGVVLVLAPRHSWIDLAVFIAIGVTVLIVAWEPAPERVKRPRKAMLRSMWFWSIAAVVLCLWEATAFILSVTLPNGYLYFPTISVLLDPFVETLGGRIVFVGLWLAAGYGLLRFWRKS
;
A
#
# COMPACT_ATOMS: atom_id res chain seq x y z
N MET A 1 0.87 -31.08 -28.85
CA MET A 1 1.08 -29.99 -27.87
C MET A 1 1.03 -28.69 -28.62
N THR A 2 -0.12 -28.02 -28.66
CA THR A 2 -0.25 -26.70 -29.27
C THR A 2 0.38 -25.67 -28.33
N THR A 3 1.54 -25.15 -28.72
CA THR A 3 2.16 -23.97 -28.10
C THR A 3 1.27 -22.76 -28.41
N GLY A 4 0.20 -22.62 -27.62
CA GLY A 4 -0.65 -21.43 -27.66
C GLY A 4 0.22 -20.23 -27.36
N VAL A 5 0.51 -19.42 -28.38
CA VAL A 5 1.23 -18.16 -28.24
C VAL A 5 0.43 -17.30 -27.28
N ILE A 6 0.90 -17.21 -26.03
CA ILE A 6 0.32 -16.34 -25.00
C ILE A 6 0.53 -14.91 -25.51
N LYS A 7 -0.52 -14.30 -26.08
CA LYS A 7 -0.45 -12.90 -26.49
C LYS A 7 -0.54 -12.04 -25.22
N PRO A 8 0.51 -11.27 -24.88
CA PRO A 8 0.46 -10.43 -23.69
C PRO A 8 -0.65 -9.40 -23.84
N ARG A 9 -1.63 -9.42 -22.92
CA ARG A 9 -2.75 -8.47 -22.91
C ARG A 9 -2.34 -7.22 -22.15
N TRP A 10 -1.76 -6.28 -22.88
CA TRP A 10 -1.46 -4.93 -22.40
C TRP A 10 -2.74 -4.09 -22.40
N SER A 11 -3.37 -3.94 -21.25
CA SER A 11 -4.44 -2.96 -21.08
C SER A 11 -3.87 -1.59 -20.74
N LEU A 12 -4.51 -0.51 -21.20
CA LEU A 12 -4.11 0.86 -20.87
C LEU A 12 -3.98 1.05 -19.34
N SER A 13 -4.93 0.48 -18.58
CA SER A 13 -4.89 0.55 -17.12
C SER A 13 -3.66 -0.13 -16.53
N ALA A 14 -3.23 -1.28 -17.07
CA ALA A 14 -2.04 -1.98 -16.59
C ALA A 14 -0.76 -1.18 -16.87
N ILE A 15 -0.66 -0.58 -18.06
CA ILE A 15 0.48 0.28 -18.42
C ILE A 15 0.54 1.49 -17.47
N LEU A 16 -0.60 2.15 -17.22
CA LEU A 16 -0.66 3.28 -16.30
C LEU A 16 -0.24 2.89 -14.88
N TRP A 17 -0.66 1.72 -14.38
CA TRP A 17 -0.23 1.21 -13.08
C TRP A 17 1.28 0.94 -13.02
N ILE A 18 1.84 0.30 -14.04
CA ILE A 18 3.29 0.04 -14.14
C ILE A 18 4.06 1.36 -14.14
N CYS A 19 3.61 2.35 -14.92
CA CYS A 19 4.24 3.68 -14.95
C CYS A 19 4.20 4.36 -13.58
N VAL A 20 3.03 4.39 -12.92
CA VAL A 20 2.89 5.02 -11.59
C VAL A 20 3.79 4.34 -10.57
N LEU A 21 3.79 3.00 -10.50
CA LEU A 21 4.64 2.26 -9.57
C LEU A 21 6.13 2.42 -9.88
N GLY A 22 6.50 2.50 -11.16
CA GLY A 22 7.88 2.76 -11.58
C GLY A 22 8.37 4.16 -11.19
N ILE A 23 7.51 5.18 -11.37
CA ILE A 23 7.80 6.55 -10.91
C ILE A 23 7.99 6.57 -9.38
N MET A 24 7.10 5.88 -8.65
CA MET A 24 7.19 5.77 -7.18
C MET A 24 8.48 5.07 -6.73
N ALA A 25 8.85 3.96 -7.37
CA ALA A 25 10.08 3.23 -7.06
C ALA A 25 11.32 4.10 -7.28
N GLY A 26 11.38 4.82 -8.40
CA GLY A 26 12.46 5.76 -8.70
C GLY A 26 12.53 6.90 -7.68
N PHE A 27 11.40 7.51 -7.36
CA PHE A 27 11.33 8.61 -6.40
C PHE A 27 11.77 8.19 -4.99
N GLN A 28 11.34 7.03 -4.51
CA GLN A 28 11.71 6.53 -3.19
C GLN A 28 13.19 6.15 -3.09
N THR A 29 13.75 5.57 -4.15
CA THR A 29 15.18 5.27 -4.23
C THR A 29 16.00 6.55 -4.21
N TRP A 30 15.56 7.59 -4.93
CA TRP A 30 16.20 8.90 -4.92
C TRP A 30 16.10 9.60 -3.55
N ARG A 31 14.97 9.44 -2.86
CA ARG A 31 14.74 9.94 -1.49
C ARG A 31 15.59 9.22 -0.42
N GLY A 32 16.28 8.12 -0.76
CA GLY A 32 17.08 7.32 0.19
C GLY A 32 16.27 6.26 0.95
N ALA A 33 14.98 6.08 0.62
CA ALA A 33 14.12 5.03 1.16
C ALA A 33 14.28 3.74 0.34
N TYR A 34 15.46 3.11 0.43
CA TYR A 34 15.84 1.97 -0.42
C TYR A 34 14.92 0.75 -0.26
N VAL A 35 14.47 0.46 0.97
CA VAL A 35 13.58 -0.68 1.24
C VAL A 35 12.26 -0.53 0.48
N ASP A 36 11.66 0.65 0.55
CA ASP A 36 10.41 0.94 -0.13
C ASP A 36 10.62 0.89 -1.65
N GLY A 37 11.70 1.52 -2.15
CA GLY A 37 12.08 1.47 -3.56
C GLY A 37 12.16 0.05 -4.11
N ILE A 38 12.86 -0.85 -3.40
CA ILE A 38 12.97 -2.28 -3.76
C ILE A 38 11.59 -2.96 -3.79
N LEU A 39 10.72 -2.69 -2.81
CA LEU A 39 9.37 -3.25 -2.78
C LEU A 39 8.54 -2.80 -3.99
N PHE A 40 8.58 -1.52 -4.36
CA PHE A 40 7.89 -1.03 -5.55
C PHE A 40 8.48 -1.58 -6.84
N PHE A 41 9.81 -1.72 -6.94
CA PHE A 41 10.45 -2.39 -8.07
C PHE A 41 10.03 -3.86 -8.19
N ALA A 42 9.96 -4.59 -7.07
CA ALA A 42 9.50 -5.97 -7.04
C ALA A 42 8.03 -6.08 -7.51
N LEU A 43 7.16 -5.15 -7.11
CA LEU A 43 5.77 -5.09 -7.58
C LEU A 43 5.67 -4.78 -9.08
N VAL A 44 6.49 -3.86 -9.59
CA VAL A 44 6.58 -3.57 -11.03
C VAL A 44 7.03 -4.81 -11.80
N ALA A 45 8.10 -5.48 -11.34
CA ALA A 45 8.59 -6.70 -11.95
C ALA A 45 7.52 -7.80 -11.94
N MET A 46 6.85 -8.00 -10.80
CA MET A 46 5.76 -8.95 -10.68
C MET A 46 4.61 -8.66 -11.66
N LEU A 47 4.19 -7.40 -11.81
CA LEU A 47 3.16 -7.00 -12.77
C LEU A 47 3.58 -7.22 -14.22
N VAL A 48 4.84 -6.90 -14.56
CA VAL A 48 5.37 -7.13 -15.91
C VAL A 48 5.43 -8.63 -16.19
N LEU A 49 5.93 -9.44 -15.26
CA LEU A 49 5.98 -10.89 -15.37
C LEU A 49 4.59 -11.50 -15.52
N ASP A 50 3.63 -11.12 -14.67
CA ASP A 50 2.23 -11.59 -14.77
C ASP A 50 1.63 -11.31 -16.16
N ARG A 51 1.95 -10.16 -16.76
CA ARG A 51 1.47 -9.80 -18.11
C ARG A 51 2.17 -10.58 -19.21
N LEU A 52 3.46 -10.85 -19.07
CA LEU A 52 4.23 -11.68 -19.99
C LEU A 52 3.78 -13.15 -19.93
N THR A 53 3.42 -13.65 -18.74
CA THR A 53 2.86 -15.00 -18.54
C THR A 53 1.35 -15.07 -18.82
N GLY A 54 0.72 -13.99 -19.28
CA GLY A 54 -0.69 -13.97 -19.67
C GLY A 54 -1.68 -14.16 -18.51
N GLY A 55 -1.31 -13.79 -17.29
CA GLY A 55 -2.15 -13.92 -16.10
C GLY A 55 -2.21 -15.34 -15.53
N GLN A 56 -1.29 -16.23 -15.92
CA GLN A 56 -1.23 -17.60 -15.39
C GLN A 56 -0.58 -17.69 -14.01
N ILE A 57 -0.04 -16.59 -13.46
CA ILE A 57 0.55 -16.56 -12.13
C ILE A 57 -0.58 -16.48 -11.08
N VAL A 58 -1.22 -17.62 -10.83
CA VAL A 58 -2.22 -17.75 -9.77
C VAL A 58 -1.50 -18.10 -8.47
N ILE A 59 -1.10 -17.08 -7.70
CA ILE A 59 -0.36 -17.26 -6.43
C ILE A 59 -1.20 -18.07 -5.43
N PHE A 60 -2.50 -17.77 -5.29
CA PHE A 60 -3.43 -18.55 -4.45
C PHE A 60 -4.81 -18.66 -5.12
N LYS A 61 -5.33 -19.89 -5.22
CA LYS A 61 -6.64 -20.18 -5.84
C LYS A 61 -7.84 -19.97 -4.91
N LYS A 62 -7.62 -20.02 -3.59
CA LYS A 62 -8.66 -19.82 -2.57
C LYS A 62 -8.03 -19.12 -1.36
N PRO A 63 -8.67 -18.08 -0.80
CA PRO A 63 -8.23 -17.51 0.46
C PRO A 63 -8.39 -18.55 1.57
N ILE A 64 -7.38 -18.68 2.43
CA ILE A 64 -7.55 -19.42 3.68
C ILE A 64 -8.39 -18.50 4.58
N VAL A 65 -9.68 -18.80 4.71
CA VAL A 65 -10.58 -18.04 5.59
C VAL A 65 -10.22 -18.39 7.04
N ALA A 66 -9.27 -17.66 7.60
CA ALA A 66 -8.94 -17.77 9.02
C ALA A 66 -10.18 -17.35 9.85
N PRO A 67 -10.44 -18.03 10.99
CA PRO A 67 -11.53 -17.65 11.87
C PRO A 67 -11.41 -16.18 12.27
N LYS A 68 -12.53 -15.46 12.28
CA LYS A 68 -12.60 -14.02 12.59
C LYS A 68 -11.84 -13.63 13.87
N ILE A 69 -11.86 -14.50 14.88
CA ILE A 69 -11.16 -14.32 16.16
C ILE A 69 -9.64 -14.43 16.00
N VAL A 70 -9.16 -15.35 15.15
CA VAL A 70 -7.73 -15.55 14.88
C VAL A 70 -7.17 -14.36 14.09
N THR A 71 -7.89 -13.85 13.11
CA THR A 71 -7.48 -12.63 12.38
C THR A 71 -7.46 -11.42 13.30
N ILE A 72 -8.47 -11.23 14.16
CA ILE A 72 -8.45 -10.15 15.16
C ILE A 72 -7.29 -10.32 16.13
N GLY A 73 -7.05 -11.55 16.62
CA GLY A 73 -5.96 -11.84 17.55
C GLY A 73 -4.59 -11.56 16.95
N ILE A 74 -4.32 -12.06 15.74
CA ILE A 74 -3.05 -11.84 15.04
C ILE A 74 -2.84 -10.35 14.75
N THR A 75 -3.84 -9.68 14.17
CA THR A 75 -3.74 -8.26 13.85
C THR A 75 -3.65 -7.38 15.10
N GLY A 76 -4.33 -7.75 16.20
CA GLY A 76 -4.25 -7.08 17.48
C GLY A 76 -2.88 -7.25 18.15
N VAL A 77 -2.33 -8.46 18.16
CA VAL A 77 -0.98 -8.73 18.66
C VAL A 77 0.06 -7.96 17.85
N LEU A 78 -0.04 -7.99 16.52
CA LEU A 78 0.86 -7.24 15.64
C LEU A 78 0.71 -5.72 15.83
N GLY A 79 -0.51 -5.23 16.07
CA GLY A 79 -0.78 -3.83 16.42
C GLY A 79 -0.14 -3.40 17.74
N VAL A 80 -0.23 -4.25 18.77
CA VAL A 80 0.44 -4.01 20.06
C VAL A 80 1.96 -3.99 19.91
N VAL A 81 2.51 -4.91 19.11
CA VAL A 81 3.95 -4.93 18.81
C VAL A 81 4.36 -3.65 18.07
N LEU A 82 3.58 -3.15 17.11
CA LEU A 82 3.87 -1.88 16.42
C LEU A 82 3.84 -0.66 17.35
N VAL A 83 3.01 -0.67 18.39
CA VAL A 83 2.95 0.41 19.38
C VAL A 83 4.16 0.37 20.32
N LEU A 84 4.61 -0.82 20.71
CA LEU A 84 5.66 -1.02 21.71
C LEU A 84 7.08 -1.13 21.11
N ALA A 85 7.22 -1.53 19.84
CA ALA A 85 8.52 -1.72 19.21
C ALA A 85 9.22 -0.38 18.95
N PRO A 86 10.54 -0.27 19.17
CA PRO A 86 11.28 0.95 18.85
C PRO A 86 11.13 1.30 17.37
N ARG A 87 10.64 2.52 17.07
CA ARG A 87 10.48 3.04 15.71
C ARG A 87 11.86 3.08 15.03
N HIS A 88 11.92 2.68 13.75
CA HIS A 88 13.17 2.47 12.98
C HIS A 88 14.02 1.25 13.38
N SER A 89 13.52 0.34 14.21
CA SER A 89 14.18 -0.94 14.45
C SER A 89 13.92 -1.93 13.32
N TRP A 90 14.87 -2.84 13.09
CA TRP A 90 14.70 -4.02 12.23
C TRP A 90 13.49 -4.88 12.63
N ILE A 91 13.09 -4.81 13.89
CA ILE A 91 11.90 -5.49 14.43
C ILE A 91 10.61 -4.92 13.82
N ASP A 92 10.52 -3.60 13.66
CA ASP A 92 9.35 -2.93 13.07
C ASP A 92 9.17 -3.37 11.61
N LEU A 93 10.27 -3.41 10.85
CA LEU A 93 10.28 -3.91 9.47
C LEU A 93 9.83 -5.38 9.39
N ALA A 94 10.35 -6.25 10.27
CA ALA A 94 9.97 -7.66 10.30
C ALA A 94 8.47 -7.83 10.61
N VAL A 95 7.93 -7.04 11.53
CA VAL A 95 6.50 -7.03 11.90
C VAL A 95 5.65 -6.55 10.74
N PHE A 96 6.04 -5.48 10.04
CA PHE A 96 5.35 -5.01 8.84
C PHE A 96 5.33 -6.06 7.73
N ILE A 97 6.45 -6.73 7.47
CA ILE A 97 6.52 -7.84 6.50
C ILE A 97 5.59 -8.97 6.94
N ALA A 98 5.62 -9.37 8.22
CA ALA A 98 4.76 -10.42 8.74
C ALA A 98 3.27 -10.08 8.60
N ILE A 99 2.87 -8.84 8.88
CA ILE A 99 1.50 -8.35 8.65
C ILE A 99 1.17 -8.44 7.16
N GLY A 100 2.04 -7.92 6.29
CA GLY A 100 1.84 -7.93 4.84
C GLY A 100 1.65 -9.34 4.28
N VAL A 101 2.50 -10.28 4.69
CA VAL A 101 2.40 -11.70 4.31
C VAL A 101 1.12 -12.32 4.86
N THR A 102 0.77 -12.05 6.12
CA THR A 102 -0.47 -12.57 6.73
C THR A 102 -1.71 -12.07 5.97
N VAL A 103 -1.74 -10.78 5.61
CA VAL A 103 -2.83 -10.20 4.81
C VAL A 103 -2.85 -10.81 3.40
N LEU A 104 -1.69 -11.00 2.75
CA LEU A 104 -1.61 -11.68 1.46
C LEU A 104 -2.09 -13.13 1.50
N ILE A 105 -1.92 -13.85 2.61
CA ILE A 105 -2.39 -15.23 2.72
C ILE A 105 -3.89 -15.29 3.05
N VAL A 106 -4.34 -14.44 3.99
CA VAL A 106 -5.70 -14.51 4.56
C VAL A 106 -6.72 -13.76 3.71
N ALA A 107 -6.34 -12.63 3.11
CA ALA A 107 -7.25 -11.72 2.43
C ALA A 107 -7.13 -11.73 0.89
N TRP A 108 -6.28 -12.59 0.32
CA TRP A 108 -6.16 -12.72 -1.13
C TRP A 108 -7.33 -13.51 -1.71
N GLU A 109 -8.44 -12.81 -1.87
CA GLU A 109 -9.62 -13.30 -2.59
C GLU A 109 -9.50 -12.92 -4.08
N PRO A 110 -9.70 -13.87 -5.01
CA PRO A 110 -9.86 -13.55 -6.43
C PRO A 110 -10.92 -12.47 -6.58
N ALA A 111 -10.58 -11.37 -7.27
CA ALA A 111 -11.37 -10.13 -7.30
C ALA A 111 -12.89 -10.42 -7.29
N PRO A 112 -13.59 -10.19 -6.16
CA PRO A 112 -15.00 -10.54 -6.06
C PRO A 112 -15.78 -9.74 -7.10
N GLU A 113 -16.84 -10.35 -7.61
CA GLU A 113 -17.65 -9.75 -8.66
C GLU A 113 -18.09 -8.35 -8.23
N ARG A 114 -17.70 -7.35 -9.02
CA ARG A 114 -17.89 -5.94 -8.64
C ARG A 114 -19.38 -5.67 -8.48
N VAL A 115 -19.81 -5.45 -7.24
CA VAL A 115 -21.17 -4.95 -6.96
C VAL A 115 -21.39 -3.69 -7.79
N LYS A 116 -22.37 -3.73 -8.69
CA LYS A 116 -22.69 -2.64 -9.61
C LYS A 116 -23.20 -1.43 -8.81
N ARG A 117 -22.29 -0.51 -8.47
CA ARG A 117 -22.61 0.77 -7.85
C ARG A 117 -23.06 1.78 -8.91
N PRO A 118 -23.90 2.77 -8.56
CA PRO A 118 -24.33 3.79 -9.50
C PRO A 118 -23.13 4.52 -10.10
N ARG A 119 -23.03 4.50 -11.44
CA ARG A 119 -21.87 4.98 -12.21
C ARG A 119 -21.47 6.41 -11.85
N LYS A 120 -22.45 7.30 -11.63
CA LYS A 120 -22.19 8.72 -11.30
C LYS A 120 -21.49 8.88 -9.94
N ALA A 121 -21.94 8.17 -8.90
CA ALA A 121 -21.31 8.23 -7.58
C ALA A 121 -19.89 7.64 -7.59
N MET A 122 -19.70 6.53 -8.32
CA MET A 122 -18.38 5.91 -8.49
C MET A 122 -17.40 6.85 -9.21
N LEU A 123 -17.83 7.50 -10.29
CA LEU A 123 -16.98 8.44 -11.04
C LEU A 123 -16.61 9.68 -10.20
N ARG A 124 -17.55 10.24 -9.44
CA ARG A 124 -17.26 11.37 -8.54
C ARG A 124 -16.24 11.01 -7.48
N SER A 125 -16.44 9.86 -6.83
CA SER A 125 -15.50 9.38 -5.82
C SER A 125 -14.13 9.07 -6.42
N MET A 126 -14.08 8.42 -7.58
CA MET A 126 -12.82 8.15 -8.30
C MET A 126 -12.08 9.45 -8.60
N TRP A 127 -12.75 10.46 -9.18
CA TRP A 127 -12.12 11.74 -9.50
C TRP A 127 -11.62 12.46 -8.26
N PHE A 128 -12.44 12.53 -7.21
CA PHE A 128 -12.07 13.18 -5.97
C PHE A 128 -10.83 12.54 -5.34
N TRP A 129 -10.82 11.20 -5.22
CA TRP A 129 -9.68 10.48 -4.65
C TRP A 129 -8.44 10.53 -5.53
N SER A 130 -8.58 10.45 -6.86
CA SER A 130 -7.45 10.58 -7.79
C SER A 130 -6.83 11.98 -7.74
N ILE A 131 -7.65 13.04 -7.74
CA ILE A 131 -7.16 14.42 -7.64
C ILE A 131 -6.48 14.62 -6.28
N ALA A 132 -7.11 14.18 -5.19
CA ALA A 132 -6.53 14.28 -3.85
C ALA A 132 -5.18 13.56 -3.77
N ALA A 133 -5.07 12.34 -4.31
CA ALA A 133 -3.82 11.58 -4.33
C ALA A 133 -2.73 12.28 -5.16
N VAL A 134 -3.06 12.79 -6.35
CA VAL A 134 -2.10 13.51 -7.20
C VAL A 134 -1.64 14.80 -6.54
N VAL A 135 -2.56 15.59 -5.97
CA VAL A 135 -2.23 16.84 -5.28
C VAL A 135 -1.34 16.57 -4.07
N LEU A 136 -1.66 15.58 -3.24
CA LEU A 136 -0.83 15.20 -2.09
C LEU A 136 0.54 14.68 -2.52
N CYS A 137 0.61 13.90 -3.60
CA CYS A 137 1.88 13.42 -4.15
C CYS A 137 2.74 14.57 -4.68
N LEU A 138 2.15 15.51 -5.42
CA LEU A 138 2.84 16.69 -5.93
C LEU A 138 3.29 17.61 -4.79
N TRP A 139 2.46 17.78 -3.76
CA TRP A 139 2.81 18.52 -2.56
C TRP A 139 4.02 17.91 -1.86
N GLU A 140 3.99 16.60 -1.58
CA GLU A 140 5.09 15.88 -0.94
C GLU A 140 6.38 15.96 -1.77
N ALA A 141 6.29 15.74 -3.08
CA ALA A 141 7.45 15.82 -3.96
C ALA A 141 8.03 17.24 -4.00
N THR A 142 7.18 18.26 -4.06
CA THR A 142 7.61 19.67 -4.09
C THR A 142 8.24 20.07 -2.77
N ALA A 143 7.61 19.74 -1.63
CA ALA A 143 8.14 20.01 -0.29
C ALA A 143 9.51 19.32 -0.11
N PHE A 144 9.62 18.06 -0.54
CA PHE A 144 10.89 17.33 -0.47
C PHE A 144 11.99 17.98 -1.33
N ILE A 145 11.71 18.31 -2.59
CA ILE A 145 12.67 18.98 -3.50
C ILE A 145 13.11 20.32 -2.91
N LEU A 146 12.18 21.13 -2.40
CA LEU A 146 12.49 22.42 -1.78
C LEU A 146 13.32 22.24 -0.50
N SER A 147 13.04 21.20 0.28
CA SER A 147 13.80 20.92 1.52
C SER A 147 15.27 20.59 1.26
N VAL A 148 15.57 19.97 0.11
CA VAL A 148 16.92 19.54 -0.30
C VAL A 148 17.66 20.62 -1.08
N THR A 149 16.96 21.41 -1.90
CA THR A 149 17.60 22.38 -2.81
C THR A 149 17.86 23.74 -2.16
N LEU A 150 17.07 24.17 -1.17
CA LEU A 150 17.29 25.43 -0.47
C LEU A 150 18.13 25.25 0.81
N PRO A 151 19.06 26.20 1.10
CA PRO A 151 19.68 26.29 2.41
C PRO A 151 18.61 26.44 3.50
N ASN A 152 18.65 25.59 4.53
CA ASN A 152 17.64 25.54 5.60
C ASN A 152 16.21 25.15 5.14
N GLY A 153 16.04 24.58 3.94
CA GLY A 153 14.74 24.22 3.38
C GLY A 153 13.92 23.27 4.27
N TYR A 154 14.57 22.42 5.06
CA TYR A 154 13.92 21.51 6.03
C TYR A 154 13.09 22.22 7.11
N LEU A 155 13.41 23.48 7.46
CA LEU A 155 12.67 24.28 8.45
C LEU A 155 11.44 24.97 7.83
N TYR A 156 11.56 25.40 6.58
CA TYR A 156 10.53 26.22 5.92
C TYR A 156 9.56 25.41 5.06
N PHE A 157 9.99 24.23 4.58
CA PHE A 157 9.20 23.34 3.74
C PHE A 157 9.24 21.88 4.22
N PRO A 158 8.84 21.59 5.48
CA PRO A 158 8.79 20.22 5.96
C PRO A 158 7.72 19.43 5.18
N THR A 159 8.04 18.20 4.82
CA THR A 159 7.06 17.27 4.26
C THR A 159 6.01 16.91 5.30
N ILE A 160 4.81 16.52 4.88
CA ILE A 160 3.74 16.04 5.77
C ILE A 160 4.26 14.87 6.61
N SER A 161 5.11 14.00 6.03
CA SER A 161 5.75 12.93 6.80
C SER A 161 6.60 13.44 7.97
N VAL A 162 7.40 14.49 7.76
CA VAL A 162 8.24 15.09 8.81
C VAL A 162 7.40 15.82 9.86
N LEU A 163 6.26 16.41 9.46
CA LEU A 163 5.32 17.02 10.40
C LEU A 163 4.58 15.98 11.25
N LEU A 164 4.31 14.80 10.68
CA LEU A 164 3.62 13.72 11.36
C LEU A 164 4.56 12.92 12.28
N ASP A 165 5.87 12.97 12.05
CA ASP A 165 6.88 12.27 12.84
C ASP A 165 6.79 12.52 14.34
N PRO A 166 6.81 13.77 14.85
CA PRO A 166 6.73 14.04 16.29
C PRO A 166 5.40 13.58 16.91
N PHE A 167 4.32 13.57 16.13
CA PHE A 167 3.04 13.04 16.59
C PHE A 167 3.09 11.51 16.78
N VAL A 168 3.64 10.80 15.80
CA VAL A 168 3.75 9.33 15.83
C VAL A 168 4.87 8.83 16.75
N GLU A 169 5.84 9.68 17.11
CA GLU A 169 6.84 9.40 18.14
C GLU A 169 6.25 9.36 19.56
N THR A 170 5.19 10.11 19.81
CA THR A 170 4.51 10.06 21.11
C THR A 170 3.71 8.76 21.24
N LEU A 171 3.78 8.11 22.42
CA LEU A 171 3.07 6.87 22.68
C LEU A 171 1.55 7.00 22.45
N GLY A 172 0.97 8.16 22.82
CA GLY A 172 -0.44 8.47 22.58
C GLY A 172 -0.77 8.61 21.09
N GLY A 173 0.03 9.38 20.33
CA GLY A 173 -0.19 9.54 18.89
C GLY A 173 -0.01 8.23 18.11
N ARG A 174 0.91 7.38 18.55
CA ARG A 174 1.13 6.04 17.99
C ARG A 174 -0.07 5.11 18.18
N ILE A 175 -0.67 5.09 19.38
CA ILE A 175 -1.90 4.31 19.66
C ILE A 175 -3.02 4.78 18.74
N VAL A 176 -3.24 6.09 18.62
CA VAL A 176 -4.29 6.65 17.76
C VAL A 176 -4.05 6.30 16.29
N PHE A 177 -2.82 6.47 15.81
CA PHE A 177 -2.47 6.19 14.42
C PHE A 177 -2.63 4.71 14.06
N VAL A 178 -2.06 3.80 14.87
CA VAL A 178 -2.18 2.35 14.66
C VAL A 178 -3.64 1.92 14.81
N GLY A 179 -4.37 2.46 15.79
CA GLY A 179 -5.79 2.17 15.99
C GLY A 179 -6.64 2.54 14.78
N LEU A 180 -6.47 3.76 14.24
CA LEU A 180 -7.15 4.21 13.03
C LEU A 180 -6.76 3.38 11.80
N TRP A 181 -5.47 3.05 11.66
CA TRP A 181 -4.97 2.24 10.56
C TRP A 181 -5.56 0.83 10.57
N LEU A 182 -5.59 0.17 11.74
CA LEU A 182 -6.23 -1.13 11.91
C LEU A 182 -7.73 -1.06 11.66
N ALA A 183 -8.42 -0.03 12.19
CA ALA A 183 -9.84 0.17 11.95
C ALA A 183 -10.16 0.33 10.45
N ALA A 184 -9.35 1.10 9.72
CA ALA A 184 -9.46 1.25 8.28
C ALA A 184 -9.24 -0.09 7.55
N GLY A 185 -8.23 -0.87 7.98
CA GLY A 185 -7.97 -2.22 7.48
C GLY A 185 -9.16 -3.17 7.67
N TYR A 186 -9.74 -3.23 8.86
CA TYR A 186 -10.95 -4.03 9.12
C TYR A 186 -12.16 -3.55 8.30
N GLY A 187 -12.29 -2.24 8.09
CA GLY A 187 -13.30 -1.65 7.20
C GLY A 187 -13.13 -2.11 5.76
N LEU A 188 -11.90 -2.11 5.24
CA LEU A 188 -11.55 -2.57 3.88
C LEU A 188 -11.80 -4.07 3.69
N LEU A 189 -11.49 -4.88 4.70
CA LEU A 189 -11.79 -6.31 4.71
C LEU A 189 -13.30 -6.61 4.83
N ARG A 190 -14.14 -5.58 4.94
CA ARG A 190 -15.60 -5.69 5.12
C ARG A 190 -15.95 -6.65 6.26
N PHE A 191 -15.11 -6.70 7.29
CA PHE A 191 -15.26 -7.63 8.41
C PHE A 191 -16.64 -7.54 9.09
N TRP A 192 -17.20 -6.33 9.06
CA TRP A 192 -18.50 -5.93 9.60
C TRP A 192 -19.69 -6.21 8.69
N ARG A 193 -19.46 -6.62 7.44
CA ARG A 193 -20.55 -6.97 6.53
C ARG A 193 -21.06 -8.35 6.94
N LYS A 194 -22.22 -8.38 7.61
CA LYS A 194 -23.02 -9.61 7.74
C LYS A 194 -23.24 -10.17 6.33
N SER A 195 -22.87 -11.43 6.13
CA SER A 195 -23.31 -12.23 4.97
C SER A 195 -24.83 -12.19 4.87
#